data_AF-A0A520RQU6-F1
#
_entry.id   AF-A0A520RQU6-F1
#
_cell.length_a   1.000
_cell.length_b   1.000
_cell.length_c   1.000
_cell.angle_alpha   90.00
_cell.angle_beta   90.00
_cell.angle_gamma   90.00
#
_symmetry.space_group_name_H-M   'P 1'
#
loop_
_entity.id
_entity.type
_entity.pdbx_description
1 polymer ?
#
loop_
_entity_poly.entity_id
_entity_poly.type
_entity_poly.pdbx_seq_one_letter_code
_entity_poly.pdbx_strand_id
1 'polypeptide(L)'
;MTQHFDYDLMVIGAGSGGVRAARKSAEFGARVAVVEEAALGGTCVNVGCIPKKLYVYASEYAAAWRESAGFGWQAEGVSFDWNTLRDNKTKEIARLNAIYARLLEAPGVDIIEGHGVLAGPQEVVVGESRYRAAKILLATGTWPAMPEIPGIELALTSNEIFDLEHFPERLLIVGGGYIATEFASIFSG
;
A
#
# COMPACT_ATOMS: atom_id res chain seq x y z
N MET A 1 -40.25 -3.20 -14.44
CA MET A 1 -39.19 -4.16 -14.83
C MET A 1 -38.15 -4.15 -13.72
N THR A 2 -37.96 -5.26 -13.02
CA THR A 2 -36.90 -5.38 -12.00
C THR A 2 -35.55 -5.32 -12.72
N GLN A 3 -34.76 -4.27 -12.46
CA GLN A 3 -33.40 -4.20 -13.00
C GLN A 3 -32.57 -5.32 -12.37
N HIS A 4 -32.00 -6.18 -13.21
CA HIS A 4 -31.09 -7.22 -12.76
C HIS A 4 -29.68 -6.62 -12.63
N PHE A 5 -29.10 -6.75 -11.44
CA PHE A 5 -27.72 -6.37 -11.14
C PHE A 5 -26.89 -7.62 -10.83
N ASP A 6 -25.68 -7.67 -11.36
CA ASP A 6 -24.69 -8.71 -11.08
C ASP A 6 -24.32 -8.68 -9.59
N TYR A 7 -24.11 -7.47 -9.06
CA TYR A 7 -23.73 -7.22 -7.67
C TYR A 7 -24.65 -6.21 -6.97
N ASP A 8 -24.81 -6.38 -5.66
CA ASP A 8 -25.51 -5.39 -4.83
C ASP A 8 -24.58 -4.21 -4.49
N LEU A 9 -23.27 -4.48 -4.38
CA LEU A 9 -22.22 -3.50 -4.25
C LEU A 9 -21.01 -3.88 -5.12
N MET A 10 -20.53 -2.95 -5.93
CA MET A 10 -19.22 -3.04 -6.55
C MET A 10 -18.30 -1.96 -5.98
N VAL A 11 -17.10 -2.35 -5.56
CA VAL A 11 -16.09 -1.44 -5.00
C VAL A 11 -14.94 -1.31 -6.00
N ILE A 12 -14.56 -0.09 -6.38
CA ILE A 12 -13.39 0.16 -7.23
C ILE A 12 -12.23 0.62 -6.33
N GLY A 13 -11.21 -0.22 -6.23
CA GLY A 13 -10.05 -0.09 -5.34
C GLY A 13 -10.15 -0.98 -4.10
N ALA A 14 -9.15 -1.83 -3.90
CA ALA A 14 -9.00 -2.73 -2.74
C ALA A 14 -7.95 -2.19 -1.74
N GLY A 15 -7.91 -0.87 -1.55
CA GLY A 15 -7.20 -0.23 -0.43
C GLY A 15 -7.92 -0.36 0.91
N SER A 16 -7.42 0.32 1.95
CA SER A 16 -7.96 0.26 3.31
C SER A 16 -9.48 0.45 3.39
N GLY A 17 -10.02 1.44 2.69
CA GLY A 17 -11.46 1.73 2.66
C GLY A 17 -12.24 0.68 1.89
N GLY A 18 -11.77 0.33 0.69
CA GLY A 18 -12.46 -0.59 -0.21
C GLY A 18 -12.56 -2.01 0.35
N VAL A 19 -11.45 -2.54 0.88
CA VAL A 19 -11.43 -3.86 1.53
C VAL A 19 -12.43 -3.90 2.69
N ARG A 20 -12.44 -2.87 3.54
CA ARG A 20 -13.34 -2.82 4.69
C ARG A 20 -14.79 -2.79 4.26
N ALA A 21 -15.13 -1.93 3.30
CA ALA A 21 -16.49 -1.81 2.79
C ALA A 21 -16.96 -3.12 2.15
N ALA A 22 -16.17 -3.67 1.23
CA ALA A 22 -16.52 -4.89 0.51
C ALA A 22 -16.73 -6.08 1.45
N ARG A 23 -15.73 -6.36 2.29
CA ARG A 23 -15.80 -7.43 3.30
C ARG A 23 -17.03 -7.28 4.19
N LYS A 24 -17.27 -6.08 4.73
CA LYS A 24 -18.36 -5.90 5.70
C LYS A 24 -19.73 -6.01 5.04
N SER A 25 -19.88 -5.52 3.81
CA SER A 25 -21.12 -5.70 3.05
C SER A 25 -21.41 -7.17 2.75
N ALA A 26 -20.39 -7.95 2.36
CA ALA A 26 -20.54 -9.38 2.13
C ALA A 26 -20.88 -10.16 3.42
N GLU A 27 -20.26 -9.82 4.56
CA GLU A 27 -20.63 -10.38 5.88
C GLU A 27 -22.10 -10.12 6.26
N PHE A 28 -22.74 -9.09 5.70
CA PHE A 28 -24.18 -8.81 5.88
C PHE A 28 -25.07 -9.41 4.77
N GLY A 29 -24.52 -10.26 3.90
CA GLY A 29 -25.26 -11.01 2.89
C GLY A 29 -25.43 -10.31 1.54
N ALA A 30 -24.76 -9.19 1.28
CA ALA A 30 -24.75 -8.57 -0.05
C ALA A 30 -23.88 -9.38 -1.01
N ARG A 31 -24.26 -9.45 -2.29
CA ARG A 31 -23.37 -9.91 -3.37
C ARG A 31 -22.40 -8.79 -3.70
N VAL A 32 -21.11 -9.01 -3.49
CA VAL A 32 -20.11 -7.95 -3.59
C VAL A 32 -18.98 -8.35 -4.53
N ALA A 33 -18.55 -7.40 -5.36
CA ALA A 33 -17.28 -7.49 -6.06
C ALA A 33 -16.36 -6.33 -5.66
N VAL A 34 -15.05 -6.58 -5.67
CA VAL A 34 -14.02 -5.55 -5.61
C VAL A 34 -13.16 -5.61 -6.87
N VAL A 35 -12.88 -4.46 -7.47
CA VAL A 35 -12.01 -4.30 -8.64
C VAL A 35 -10.69 -3.71 -8.18
N GLU A 36 -9.57 -4.35 -8.48
CA GLU A 36 -8.23 -3.88 -8.11
C GLU A 36 -7.23 -4.16 -9.23
N GLU A 37 -6.42 -3.17 -9.60
CA GLU A 37 -5.42 -3.27 -10.66
C GLU A 37 -4.00 -3.56 -10.13
N ALA A 38 -3.77 -3.31 -8.85
CA ALA A 38 -2.50 -3.47 -8.17
C ALA A 38 -2.59 -4.49 -7.02
N ALA A 39 -1.72 -4.37 -6.02
CA ALA A 39 -1.70 -5.27 -4.88
C ALA A 39 -2.82 -4.96 -3.87
N LEU A 40 -3.52 -6.01 -3.42
CA LEU A 40 -4.54 -5.92 -2.38
C LEU A 40 -4.01 -5.27 -1.10
N GLY A 41 -4.85 -4.46 -0.43
CA GLY A 41 -4.46 -3.66 0.73
C GLY A 41 -4.06 -2.22 0.37
N GLY A 42 -3.81 -1.95 -0.92
CA GLY A 42 -3.55 -0.61 -1.46
C GLY A 42 -2.32 0.07 -0.85
N THR A 43 -2.29 1.41 -0.87
CA THR A 43 -1.14 2.22 -0.46
C THR A 43 -0.63 1.89 0.93
N CYS A 44 -1.52 1.80 1.92
CA CYS A 44 -1.15 1.62 3.33
C CYS A 44 -0.31 0.36 3.56
N VAL A 45 -0.70 -0.75 2.92
CA VAL A 45 -0.03 -2.05 3.06
C VAL A 45 1.24 -2.08 2.22
N ASN A 46 1.17 -1.64 0.97
CA ASN A 46 2.22 -1.94 -0.01
C ASN A 46 3.33 -0.89 -0.05
N VAL A 47 2.99 0.39 0.03
CA VAL A 47 3.90 1.53 -0.22
C VAL A 47 3.66 2.69 0.76
N GLY A 48 3.27 2.36 1.98
CA GLY A 48 2.83 3.35 2.96
C GLY A 48 3.10 2.92 4.39
N CYS A 49 2.07 2.96 5.22
CA CYS A 49 2.17 2.83 6.67
C CYS A 49 2.95 1.60 7.14
N ILE A 50 2.70 0.43 6.54
CA ILE A 50 3.34 -0.83 6.96
C ILE A 50 4.85 -0.82 6.67
N PRO A 51 5.32 -0.70 5.42
CA PRO A 51 6.75 -0.71 5.15
C PRO A 51 7.46 0.49 5.80
N LYS A 52 6.81 1.66 5.85
CA LYS A 52 7.31 2.83 6.60
C LYS A 52 7.56 2.50 8.05
N LYS A 53 6.63 1.83 8.74
CA LYS A 53 6.82 1.54 10.18
C LYS A 53 7.89 0.49 10.42
N LEU A 54 8.04 -0.50 9.54
CA LEU A 54 9.17 -1.43 9.58
C LEU A 54 10.50 -0.70 9.48
N TYR A 55 10.59 0.31 8.61
CA TYR A 55 11.80 1.08 8.41
C TYR A 55 12.11 2.02 9.57
N VAL A 56 11.09 2.63 10.18
CA VAL A 56 11.25 3.39 11.44
C VAL A 56 11.86 2.51 12.52
N TYR A 57 11.36 1.29 12.72
CA TYR A 57 11.94 0.38 13.72
C TYR A 57 13.40 0.04 13.41
N ALA A 58 13.75 -0.20 12.15
CA ALA A 58 15.12 -0.49 11.75
C ALA A 58 16.06 0.68 12.08
N SER A 59 15.62 1.91 11.80
CA SER A 59 16.35 3.16 12.01
C SER A 59 16.63 3.43 13.50
N GLU A 60 15.68 3.12 14.40
CA GLU A 60 15.83 3.33 15.84
C GLU A 60 16.99 2.51 16.47
N TYR A 61 17.36 1.36 15.89
CA TYR A 61 18.42 0.50 16.44
C TYR A 61 19.80 1.15 16.42
N ALA A 62 20.12 1.98 15.42
CA ALA A 62 21.44 2.60 15.32
C ALA A 62 21.68 3.58 16.47
N ALA A 63 20.67 4.33 16.88
CA ALA A 63 20.73 5.22 18.05
C ALA A 63 20.77 4.42 19.35
N ALA A 64 19.88 3.43 19.50
CA ALA A 64 19.82 2.59 20.69
C ALA A 64 21.16 1.87 20.97
N TRP A 65 21.83 1.36 19.94
CA TRP A 65 23.13 0.73 20.11
C TRP A 65 24.20 1.70 20.60
N ARG A 66 24.25 2.92 20.04
CA ARG A 66 25.19 3.96 20.49
C ARG A 66 24.96 4.36 21.94
N GLU A 67 23.70 4.47 22.36
CA GLU A 67 23.31 4.89 23.71
C GLU A 67 23.50 3.77 24.75
N SER A 68 23.44 2.50 24.33
CA SER A 68 23.54 1.35 25.23
C SER A 68 24.84 1.31 26.05
N ALA A 69 25.93 1.92 25.55
CA ALA A 69 27.18 2.06 26.28
C ALA A 69 27.01 2.84 27.60
N GLY A 70 26.13 3.84 27.63
CA GLY A 70 25.79 4.58 28.85
C GLY A 70 25.09 3.73 29.92
N PHE A 71 24.53 2.58 29.51
CA PHE A 71 23.92 1.58 30.38
C PHE A 71 24.85 0.37 30.66
N GLY A 72 26.13 0.46 30.26
CA GLY A 72 27.13 -0.58 30.51
C GLY A 72 27.19 -1.70 29.47
N TRP A 73 26.46 -1.60 28.36
CA TRP A 73 26.59 -2.55 27.26
C TRP A 73 27.88 -2.30 26.47
N GLN A 74 28.52 -3.39 26.02
CA GLN A 74 29.68 -3.34 25.13
C GLN A 74 29.38 -4.20 23.91
N ALA A 75 29.60 -3.65 22.71
CA ALA A 75 29.43 -4.35 21.45
C ALA A 75 30.52 -3.93 20.46
N GLU A 76 31.06 -4.89 19.71
CA GLU A 76 31.99 -4.64 18.61
C GLU A 76 31.32 -5.01 17.28
N GLY A 77 31.55 -4.23 16.22
CA GLY A 77 31.16 -4.63 14.87
C GLY A 77 29.67 -4.55 14.51
N VAL A 78 28.93 -3.55 15.01
CA VAL A 78 27.54 -3.30 14.57
C VAL A 78 27.54 -2.81 13.12
N SER A 79 26.81 -3.50 12.25
CA SER A 79 26.63 -3.13 10.84
C SER A 79 25.16 -3.26 10.43
N PHE A 80 24.76 -2.47 9.44
CA PHE A 80 23.42 -2.50 8.85
C PHE A 80 23.48 -3.15 7.48
N ASP A 81 22.67 -4.18 7.26
CA ASP A 81 22.48 -4.79 5.94
C ASP A 81 21.11 -4.40 5.36
N TRP A 82 21.16 -3.53 4.36
CA TRP A 82 19.98 -3.05 3.65
C TRP A 82 19.18 -4.16 2.99
N ASN A 83 19.85 -5.16 2.39
CA ASN A 83 19.18 -6.24 1.68
C ASN A 83 18.33 -7.06 2.65
N THR A 84 18.86 -7.36 3.84
CA THR A 84 18.09 -8.03 4.89
C THR A 84 16.82 -7.25 5.27
N LEU A 85 16.89 -5.93 5.45
CA LEU A 85 15.70 -5.12 5.77
C LEU A 85 14.68 -5.12 4.62
N ARG A 86 15.14 -4.82 3.40
CA ARG A 86 14.30 -4.73 2.20
C ARG A 86 13.59 -6.05 1.94
N ASP A 87 14.32 -7.17 1.95
CA ASP A 87 13.78 -8.47 1.58
C ASP A 87 12.81 -9.00 2.66
N ASN A 88 13.08 -8.72 3.94
CA ASN A 88 12.14 -9.02 5.03
C ASN A 88 10.86 -8.17 4.93
N LYS A 89 10.97 -6.89 4.56
CA LYS A 89 9.81 -6.04 4.26
C LYS A 89 8.99 -6.66 3.13
N THR A 90 9.63 -7.02 2.01
CA THR A 90 8.93 -7.62 0.85
C THR A 90 8.21 -8.91 1.22
N LYS A 91 8.84 -9.78 2.02
CA LYS A 91 8.21 -11.01 2.53
C LYS A 91 6.98 -10.72 3.41
N GLU A 92 7.06 -9.71 4.27
CA GLU A 92 5.94 -9.34 5.14
C GLU A 92 4.78 -8.73 4.34
N ILE A 93 5.06 -7.90 3.33
CA ILE A 93 4.02 -7.36 2.44
C ILE A 93 3.32 -8.49 1.68
N ALA A 94 4.06 -9.44 1.11
CA ALA A 94 3.47 -10.59 0.43
C ALA A 94 2.56 -11.43 1.34
N ARG A 95 2.97 -11.63 2.61
CA ARG A 95 2.15 -12.30 3.63
C ARG A 95 0.87 -11.54 3.90
N LEU A 96 0.93 -10.21 3.99
CA LEU A 96 -0.24 -9.36 4.21
C LEU A 96 -1.16 -9.38 2.99
N ASN A 97 -0.66 -9.28 1.75
CA ASN A 97 -1.52 -9.35 0.56
C ASN A 97 -2.34 -10.65 0.54
N ALA A 98 -1.71 -11.80 0.88
CA ALA A 98 -2.40 -13.08 0.99
C ALA A 98 -3.48 -13.09 2.10
N ILE A 99 -3.26 -12.36 3.21
CA ILE A 99 -4.28 -12.18 4.24
C ILE A 99 -5.44 -11.32 3.71
N TYR A 100 -5.14 -10.24 2.99
CA TYR A 100 -6.17 -9.37 2.42
C TYR A 100 -7.04 -10.11 1.38
N ALA A 101 -6.47 -10.98 0.55
CA ALA A 101 -7.23 -11.87 -0.33
C ALA A 101 -8.21 -12.74 0.48
N ARG A 102 -7.70 -13.48 1.47
CA ARG A 102 -8.55 -14.33 2.33
C ARG A 102 -9.63 -13.56 3.07
N LEU A 103 -9.36 -12.33 3.48
CA LEU A 103 -10.33 -11.47 4.17
C LEU A 103 -11.52 -11.07 3.28
N LEU A 104 -11.31 -11.01 1.96
CA LEU A 104 -12.35 -10.72 0.96
C LEU A 104 -13.05 -12.01 0.52
N GLU A 105 -12.30 -13.06 0.22
CA GLU A 105 -12.82 -14.35 -0.25
C GLU A 105 -13.65 -15.06 0.82
N ALA A 106 -13.26 -15.01 2.10
CA ALA A 106 -13.95 -15.73 3.18
C ALA A 106 -15.45 -15.40 3.31
N PRO A 107 -15.90 -14.13 3.24
CA PRO A 107 -17.32 -13.80 3.16
C PRO A 107 -17.93 -13.87 1.75
N GLY A 108 -17.18 -14.31 0.73
CA GLY A 108 -17.66 -14.47 -0.64
C GLY A 108 -17.62 -13.20 -1.50
N VAL A 109 -16.67 -12.28 -1.25
CA VAL A 109 -16.43 -11.16 -2.18
C VAL A 109 -15.70 -11.68 -3.42
N ASP A 110 -16.21 -11.37 -4.60
CA ASP A 110 -15.50 -11.62 -5.86
C ASP A 110 -14.38 -10.59 -6.06
N ILE A 111 -13.16 -11.05 -6.28
CA ILE A 111 -12.01 -10.20 -6.61
C ILE A 111 -11.86 -10.19 -8.12
N ILE A 112 -12.00 -9.01 -8.72
CA ILE A 112 -11.85 -8.78 -10.16
C ILE A 112 -10.53 -8.03 -10.36
N GLU A 113 -9.54 -8.69 -10.95
CA GLU A 113 -8.27 -8.06 -11.27
C GLU A 113 -8.40 -7.17 -12.52
N GLY A 114 -8.02 -5.89 -12.39
CA GLY A 114 -7.98 -4.94 -13.49
C GLY A 114 -8.39 -3.52 -13.11
N HIS A 115 -8.32 -2.61 -14.09
CA HIS A 115 -8.69 -1.21 -13.92
C HIS A 115 -10.19 -0.99 -14.12
N GLY A 116 -10.89 -0.56 -13.07
CA GLY A 116 -12.33 -0.32 -13.11
C GLY A 116 -12.68 1.09 -13.59
N VAL A 117 -13.44 1.19 -14.68
CA VAL A 117 -13.93 2.46 -15.24
C VAL A 117 -15.43 2.56 -15.08
N LEU A 118 -15.92 3.68 -14.52
CA LEU A 118 -17.35 4.00 -14.54
C LEU A 118 -17.80 4.29 -15.98
N ALA A 119 -18.64 3.42 -16.54
CA ALA A 119 -19.23 3.58 -17.88
C ALA A 119 -20.65 4.16 -17.85
N GLY A 120 -21.22 4.32 -16.64
CA GLY A 120 -22.54 4.92 -16.42
C GLY A 120 -22.92 4.89 -14.94
N PRO A 121 -24.15 5.31 -14.57
CA PRO A 121 -24.56 5.44 -13.17
C PRO A 121 -24.48 4.15 -12.32
N GLN A 122 -24.60 2.99 -12.95
CA GLN A 122 -24.63 1.67 -12.31
C GLN A 122 -23.88 0.63 -13.13
N GLU A 123 -22.86 1.07 -13.86
CA GLU A 123 -22.12 0.24 -14.80
C GLU A 123 -20.62 0.50 -14.70
N VAL A 124 -19.87 -0.58 -14.55
CA VAL A 124 -18.41 -0.58 -14.46
C VAL A 124 -17.87 -1.48 -15.56
N VAL A 125 -16.82 -1.02 -16.24
CA VAL A 125 -16.06 -1.80 -17.22
C VAL A 125 -14.70 -2.14 -16.63
N VAL A 126 -14.29 -3.39 -16.79
CA VAL A 126 -12.95 -3.87 -16.43
C VAL A 126 -12.41 -4.66 -17.62
N GLY A 127 -11.46 -4.10 -18.36
CA GLY A 127 -11.05 -4.64 -19.66
C GLY A 127 -12.22 -4.71 -20.64
N GLU A 128 -12.52 -5.90 -21.16
CA GLU A 128 -13.66 -6.14 -22.06
C GLU A 128 -14.96 -6.49 -21.32
N SER A 129 -14.88 -6.76 -20.01
CA SER A 129 -16.01 -7.17 -19.18
C SER A 129 -16.81 -5.96 -18.70
N ARG A 130 -18.13 -6.10 -18.69
CA ARG A 130 -19.07 -5.08 -18.23
C ARG A 130 -19.93 -5.64 -17.11
N TYR A 131 -20.00 -4.91 -16.01
CA TYR A 131 -20.72 -5.30 -14.81
C TYR A 131 -21.73 -4.24 -14.42
N ARG A 132 -22.89 -4.66 -13.95
CA ARG A 132 -23.92 -3.81 -13.38
C ARG A 132 -24.04 -4.03 -11.88
N ALA A 133 -23.99 -2.95 -11.12
CA ALA A 133 -24.12 -2.99 -9.67
C ALA A 133 -25.17 -2.01 -9.16
N ALA A 134 -25.95 -2.43 -8.15
CA ALA A 134 -26.98 -1.56 -7.57
C ALA A 134 -26.36 -0.31 -6.92
N LYS A 135 -25.19 -0.48 -6.28
CA LYS A 135 -24.37 0.58 -5.69
C LYS A 135 -22.93 0.42 -6.14
N ILE A 136 -22.25 1.54 -6.37
CA ILE A 136 -20.82 1.57 -6.68
C ILE A 136 -20.11 2.46 -5.65
N LEU A 137 -19.04 1.94 -5.05
CA LEU A 137 -18.16 2.69 -4.16
C LEU A 137 -16.83 2.94 -4.86
N LEU A 138 -16.45 4.21 -4.98
CA LEU A 138 -15.12 4.61 -5.42
C LEU A 138 -14.19 4.72 -4.21
N ALA A 139 -13.20 3.84 -4.14
CA ALA A 139 -12.21 3.75 -3.07
C ALA A 139 -10.78 3.70 -3.64
N THR A 140 -10.53 4.48 -4.70
CA THR A 140 -9.33 4.42 -5.55
C THR A 140 -8.06 5.02 -4.94
N GLY A 141 -8.15 5.65 -3.76
CA GLY A 141 -6.99 6.27 -3.11
C GLY A 141 -6.44 7.48 -3.86
N THR A 142 -5.14 7.71 -3.74
CA THR A 142 -4.41 8.84 -4.33
C THR A 142 -3.03 8.39 -4.81
N TRP A 143 -2.39 9.20 -5.65
CA TRP A 143 -1.05 8.94 -6.17
C TRP A 143 -0.07 10.09 -5.83
N PRO A 144 1.24 9.83 -5.65
CA PRO A 144 2.23 10.89 -5.50
C PRO A 144 2.21 11.88 -6.67
N ALA A 145 2.22 13.18 -6.37
CA ALA A 145 2.27 14.24 -7.38
C ALA A 145 3.71 14.71 -7.59
N MET A 146 4.10 14.88 -8.85
CA MET A 146 5.43 15.35 -9.25
C MET A 146 5.31 16.71 -9.95
N PRO A 147 6.13 17.72 -9.62
CA PRO A 147 6.10 19.03 -10.27
C PRO A 147 6.59 18.96 -11.72
N GLU A 148 6.06 19.82 -12.58
CA GLU A 148 6.48 19.93 -13.99
C GLU A 148 7.78 20.73 -14.11
N ILE A 149 8.92 20.10 -13.81
CA ILE A 149 10.26 20.69 -13.92
C ILE A 149 11.22 19.78 -14.69
N PRO A 150 12.23 20.33 -15.41
CA PRO A 150 13.23 19.51 -16.09
C PRO A 150 13.97 18.56 -15.11
N GLY A 151 14.09 17.29 -15.48
CA GLY A 151 14.79 16.28 -14.68
C GLY A 151 13.92 15.61 -13.61
N ILE A 152 12.63 15.94 -13.51
CA ILE A 152 11.73 15.33 -12.52
C ILE A 152 11.56 13.82 -12.72
N GLU A 153 11.73 13.33 -13.95
CA GLU A 153 11.69 11.91 -14.31
C GLU A 153 12.83 11.08 -13.68
N LEU A 154 13.87 11.74 -13.17
CA LEU A 154 14.98 11.11 -12.45
C LEU A 154 14.70 10.96 -10.95
N ALA A 155 13.66 11.63 -10.44
CA ALA A 155 13.31 11.59 -9.02
C ALA A 155 12.45 10.36 -8.70
N LEU A 156 12.61 9.84 -7.48
CA LEU A 156 11.79 8.78 -6.93
C LEU A 156 10.68 9.36 -6.06
N THR A 157 9.61 8.59 -5.88
CA THR A 157 8.52 8.92 -4.96
C THR A 157 8.54 8.00 -3.75
N SER A 158 7.55 8.17 -2.85
CA SER A 158 7.32 7.22 -1.76
C SER A 158 6.97 5.80 -2.23
N ASN A 159 6.58 5.63 -3.51
CA ASN A 159 6.27 4.32 -4.05
C ASN A 159 7.53 3.46 -4.26
N GLU A 160 8.63 4.07 -4.70
CA GLU A 160 9.86 3.34 -5.06
C GLU A 160 10.88 3.25 -3.91
N ILE A 161 10.82 4.19 -2.95
CA ILE A 161 11.86 4.35 -1.92
C ILE A 161 12.05 3.13 -0.99
N PHE A 162 11.04 2.26 -0.88
CA PHE A 162 11.11 1.03 -0.08
C PHE A 162 11.81 -0.14 -0.80
N ASP A 163 12.14 0.04 -2.08
CA ASP A 163 12.60 -1.04 -2.95
C ASP A 163 13.90 -0.66 -3.66
N LEU A 164 14.63 0.34 -3.15
CA LEU A 164 15.94 0.69 -3.67
C LEU A 164 16.85 -0.54 -3.71
N GLU A 165 17.56 -0.71 -4.82
CA GLU A 165 18.50 -1.83 -4.99
C GLU A 165 19.66 -1.72 -3.98
N HIS A 166 20.13 -0.51 -3.74
CA HIS A 166 21.24 -0.18 -2.85
C HIS A 166 20.83 0.91 -1.86
N PHE A 167 21.38 0.87 -0.64
CA PHE A 167 21.19 1.95 0.33
C PHE A 167 21.89 3.22 -0.19
N PRO A 168 21.21 4.37 -0.24
CA PRO A 168 21.79 5.58 -0.81
C PRO A 168 22.84 6.19 0.13
N GLU A 169 24.05 6.47 -0.38
CA GLU A 169 25.07 7.23 0.37
C GLU A 169 24.67 8.69 0.58
N ARG A 170 23.85 9.23 -0.34
CA ARG A 170 23.36 10.60 -0.33
C ARG A 170 21.92 10.61 -0.81
N LEU A 171 21.03 11.26 -0.05
CA LEU A 171 19.62 11.36 -0.36
C LEU A 171 19.16 12.82 -0.19
N LEU A 172 18.48 13.36 -1.21
CA LEU A 172 17.78 14.65 -1.13
C LEU A 172 16.28 14.37 -1.07
N ILE A 173 15.61 14.90 -0.04
CA ILE A 173 14.16 14.81 0.09
C ILE A 173 13.56 16.19 -0.17
N VAL A 174 12.66 16.26 -1.14
CA VAL A 174 11.98 17.50 -1.55
C VAL A 174 10.56 17.49 -1.00
N GLY A 175 10.34 18.24 0.08
CA GLY A 175 9.04 18.38 0.74
C GLY A 175 9.19 18.60 2.25
N GLY A 176 8.17 19.16 2.89
CA GLY A 176 8.12 19.42 4.34
C GLY A 176 6.91 18.81 5.04
N GLY A 177 6.16 17.95 4.35
CA GLY A 177 5.03 17.22 4.91
C GLY A 177 5.48 15.98 5.69
N TYR A 178 4.53 15.30 6.33
CA TYR A 178 4.83 14.15 7.20
C TYR A 178 5.63 13.05 6.49
N ILE A 179 5.31 12.71 5.23
CA ILE A 179 6.03 11.69 4.46
C ILE A 179 7.51 12.06 4.31
N ALA A 180 7.78 13.31 3.92
CA ALA A 180 9.14 13.80 3.73
C ALA A 180 9.93 13.77 5.05
N THR A 181 9.32 14.24 6.14
CA THR A 181 9.95 14.24 7.47
C THR A 181 10.22 12.82 7.97
N GLU A 182 9.27 11.89 7.80
CA GLU A 182 9.45 10.49 8.18
C GLU A 182 10.62 9.84 7.43
N PHE A 183 10.67 9.99 6.10
CA PHE A 183 11.79 9.44 5.33
C PHE A 183 13.12 10.12 5.65
N ALA A 184 13.13 11.43 5.90
CA ALA A 184 14.34 12.13 6.30
C ALA A 184 14.90 11.56 7.61
N SER A 185 14.03 11.28 8.59
CA SER A 185 14.44 10.65 9.84
C SER A 185 14.94 9.22 9.62
N ILE A 186 14.17 8.40 8.88
CA ILE A 186 14.52 6.99 8.61
C ILE A 186 15.89 6.85 7.94
N PHE A 187 16.17 7.65 6.91
CA PHE A 187 17.42 7.54 6.15
C PHE A 187 18.60 8.27 6.81
N SER A 188 18.35 9.10 7.83
CA SER A 188 19.40 9.79 8.58
C SER A 188 19.99 8.96 9.73
N GLY A 189 19.33 7.89 10.18
CA GLY A 189 19.80 7.09 11.31
C GLY A 189 18.95 5.87 11.56
#